data_AF-A0A9D2JDS9-F1
#
_entry.id   AF-A0A9D2JDS9-F1
#
_cell.length_a   1.000
_cell.length_b   1.000
_cell.length_c   1.000
_cell.angle_alpha   90.00
_cell.angle_beta   90.00
_cell.angle_gamma   90.00
#
_symmetry.space_group_name_H-M   'P 1'
#
loop_
_entity.id
_entity.type
_entity.pdbx_description
1 polymer ?
#
loop_
_entity_poly.entity_id
_entity_poly.type
_entity_poly.pdbx_seq_one_letter_code
_entity_poly.pdbx_strand_id
1 'polypeptide(L)' 'MSTDTKKELPWWQKYTLTLNEASEYFGIGYKKLKLFVQEHSEEDFVLWNGNRALIKREQFERYMDSQMNVI' A
#
# COMPACT_ATOMS: atom_id res chain seq x y z
N MET A 1 -26.65 21.69 -5.64
CA MET A 1 -25.42 21.13 -5.03
C MET A 1 -25.30 19.70 -5.52
N SER A 2 -24.56 19.48 -6.60
CA SER A 2 -24.35 18.14 -7.14
C SER A 2 -23.36 17.43 -6.23
N THR A 3 -23.85 16.67 -5.25
CA THR A 3 -23.04 15.70 -4.54
C THR A 3 -22.78 14.55 -5.51
N ASP A 4 -21.74 14.71 -6.33
CA ASP A 4 -21.15 13.62 -7.09
C ASP A 4 -20.68 12.60 -6.05
N THR A 5 -21.55 11.63 -5.76
CA THR A 5 -21.24 10.50 -4.89
C THR A 5 -20.20 9.70 -5.64
N LYS A 6 -18.93 10.09 -5.53
CA LYS A 6 -17.81 9.24 -5.90
C LYS A 6 -18.12 7.90 -5.27
N LYS A 7 -18.35 6.89 -6.09
CA LYS A 7 -18.33 5.49 -5.65
C LYS A 7 -16.92 5.26 -5.13
N GLU A 8 -16.69 5.63 -3.88
CA GLU A 8 -15.45 5.35 -3.20
C GLU A 8 -15.42 3.84 -3.03
N LEU A 9 -14.70 3.18 -3.92
CA LEU A 9 -14.33 1.79 -3.74
C LEU A 9 -13.74 1.69 -2.32
N PRO A 10 -14.28 0.79 -1.48
CA PRO A 10 -13.70 0.52 -0.20
C PRO A 10 -12.21 0.26 -0.34
N TRP A 11 -11.41 0.74 0.61
CA TRP A 11 -9.95 0.73 0.46
C TRP A 11 -9.40 -0.69 0.24
N TRP A 12 -10.04 -1.72 0.80
CA TRP A 12 -9.69 -3.13 0.61
C TRP A 12 -9.99 -3.68 -0.80
N GLN A 13 -10.74 -2.95 -1.63
CA GLN A 13 -10.99 -3.31 -3.03
C GLN A 13 -10.09 -2.51 -3.99
N LYS A 14 -9.27 -1.59 -3.49
CA LYS A 14 -8.35 -0.81 -4.33
C LYS A 14 -7.14 -1.66 -4.73
N TYR A 15 -6.68 -1.47 -5.96
CA TYR A 15 -5.45 -2.09 -6.45
C TYR A 15 -4.21 -1.53 -5.75
N THR A 16 -4.22 -0.22 -5.47
CA THR A 16 -3.17 0.48 -4.73
C THR A 16 -3.71 1.06 -3.44
N LEU A 17 -2.92 0.90 -2.37
CA LEU A 17 -3.19 1.44 -1.05
C LEU A 17 -2.26 2.62 -0.79
N THR A 18 -2.78 3.66 -0.15
CA THR A 18 -1.94 4.67 0.49
C THR A 18 -1.20 4.07 1.69
N LEU A 19 -0.13 4.72 2.14
CA LEU A 19 0.58 4.28 3.35
C LEU A 19 -0.32 4.18 4.59
N ASN A 20 -1.36 5.02 4.69
CA ASN A 20 -2.36 4.93 5.76
C ASN A 20 -3.24 3.68 5.62
N GLU A 21 -3.81 3.46 4.44
CA GLU A 21 -4.64 2.27 4.19
C GLU A 21 -3.83 0.97 4.32
N ALA A 22 -2.59 0.97 3.85
CA ALA A 22 -1.67 -0.15 4.02
C ALA A 22 -1.33 -0.39 5.50
N SER A 23 -1.25 0.65 6.32
CA SER A 23 -1.03 0.49 7.76
C SER A 23 -2.19 -0.20 8.45
N GLU A 24 -3.43 0.10 8.04
CA GLU A 24 -4.63 -0.55 8.55
C GLU A 24 -4.77 -1.99 8.03
N TYR A 25 -4.43 -2.21 6.76
CA TYR A 25 -4.57 -3.53 6.12
C TYR A 25 -3.51 -4.54 6.60
N PHE A 26 -2.24 -4.16 6.60
CA PHE A 26 -1.12 -5.03 6.97
C PHE A 26 -0.79 -4.96 8.47
N GLY A 27 -1.40 -4.05 9.22
CA GLY A 27 -1.11 -3.85 10.64
C GLY A 27 0.27 -3.25 10.92
N ILE A 28 0.91 -2.63 9.93
CA ILE A 28 2.26 -2.07 10.05
C ILE A 28 2.18 -0.56 10.27
N GLY A 29 2.77 -0.07 11.34
CA GLY A 29 2.73 1.37 11.65
C GLY A 29 3.23 2.25 10.50
N TYR A 30 2.49 3.33 10.21
CA TYR A 30 2.77 4.26 9.10
C TYR A 30 4.23 4.69 8.99
N LYS A 31 4.88 5.03 10.11
CA LYS A 31 6.29 5.45 10.13
C LYS A 31 7.23 4.35 9.61
N LYS A 32 6.96 3.10 9.97
CA LYS A 32 7.73 1.94 9.48
C LYS A 32 7.49 1.72 7.99
N LEU A 33 6.23 1.75 7.54
CA LEU A 33 5.91 1.64 6.11
C LEU A 33 6.55 2.75 5.29
N LYS A 34 6.58 3.99 5.81
CA LYS A 34 7.20 5.11 5.12
C LYS A 34 8.70 4.90 4.94
N LEU A 35 9.41 4.46 5.98
CA LEU A 35 10.83 4.14 5.91
C LEU A 35 11.08 2.96 4.97
N PHE A 36 10.29 1.90 5.12
CA PHE A 36 10.36 0.71 4.28
C PHE A 36 10.21 1.03 2.80
N VAL A 37 9.21 1.84 2.42
CA VAL A 37 8.98 2.24 1.03
C VAL A 37 10.08 3.18 0.50
N GLN A 38 10.78 3.91 1.38
CA GLN A 38 11.95 4.70 0.99
C GLN A 38 13.18 3.80 0.75
N GLU A 39 13.40 2.80 1.60
CA GLU A 39 14.49 1.82 1.47
C GLU A 39 14.27 0.92 0.24
N HIS A 40 13.03 0.52 -0.01
CA HIS A 40 12.61 -0.35 -1.11
C HIS A 40 11.99 0.44 -2.28
N SER A 41 12.49 1.63 -2.55
CA SER A 41 11.90 2.54 -3.54
C SER A 41 11.89 2.02 -4.99
N GLU A 42 12.74 1.04 -5.30
CA GLU A 42 12.89 0.40 -6.62
C GLU A 42 12.09 -0.90 -6.76
N GLU A 43 11.44 -1.38 -5.70
CA GLU A 43 10.68 -2.63 -5.73
C GLU A 43 9.35 -2.50 -6.47
N ASP A 44 8.92 -3.60 -7.10
CA ASP A 44 7.71 -3.62 -7.94
C ASP A 44 6.41 -3.33 -7.18
N PHE A 45 6.39 -3.53 -5.86
CA PHE A 45 5.23 -3.25 -5.02
C PHE A 45 5.08 -1.75 -4.68
N VAL A 46 6.11 -0.92 -4.91
CA VAL A 46 6.05 0.52 -4.71
C VAL A 46 5.60 1.21 -5.98
N LEU A 47 4.64 2.14 -5.85
CA LEU A 47 4.22 3.02 -6.92
C LEU A 47 4.36 4.48 -6.49
N TRP A 48 5.24 5.21 -7.16
CA TRP A 48 5.42 6.65 -6.93
C TRP A 48 4.41 7.45 -7.77
N ASN A 49 3.48 8.12 -7.09
CA ASN A 49 2.61 9.13 -7.69
C ASN A 49 3.13 10.52 -7.34
N GLY A 50 4.12 10.99 -8.12
CA GLY A 50 4.88 12.19 -7.79
C GLY A 50 5.61 12.04 -6.46
N ASN A 51 5.27 12.86 -5.46
CA ASN A 51 5.88 12.81 -4.12
C ASN A 51 5.14 11.88 -3.14
N ARG A 52 4.09 11.18 -3.59
CA ARG A 52 3.31 10.27 -2.74
C ARG A 52 3.61 8.83 -3.14
N ALA A 53 4.05 8.03 -2.17
CA ALA A 53 4.19 6.60 -2.37
C ALA A 53 2.86 5.88 -2.13
N LEU A 54 2.55 4.96 -3.04
CA LEU A 54 1.44 4.01 -2.98
C LEU A 54 2.00 2.59 -2.97
N ILE A 55 1.29 1.68 -2.35
CA ILE A 55 1.65 0.26 -2.27
C ILE A 55 0.68 -0.52 -3.16
N LYS A 56 1.19 -1.31 -4.10
CA LYS A 56 0.39 -2.27 -4.86
C LYS A 56 0.06 -3.45 -3.93
N ARG A 57 -1.22 -3.60 -3.58
CA ARG A 57 -1.66 -4.55 -2.55
C ARG A 57 -1.21 -5.98 -2.85
N GLU A 58 -1.57 -6.51 -4.02
CA GLU A 58 -1.29 -7.91 -4.38
C GLU A 58 0.21 -8.22 -4.47
N GLN A 59 1.02 -7.26 -4.91
CA GLN A 59 2.47 -7.44 -4.99
C GLN A 59 3.11 -7.42 -3.60
N PHE A 60 2.64 -6.53 -2.73
CA PHE A 60 3.13 -6.47 -1.36
C PHE A 60 2.68 -7.68 -0.53
N GLU A 61 1.46 -8.18 -0.74
CA GLU A 61 1.01 -9.46 -0.17
C GLU A 61 1.95 -10.61 -0.57
N ARG A 62 2.24 -10.77 -1.86
CA ARG A 62 3.18 -11.79 -2.36
C ARG A 62 4.58 -11.62 -1.78
N TYR A 63 5.04 -10.38 -1.65
CA TYR A 63 6.34 -10.09 -1.03
C TYR A 63 6.34 -10.57 0.43
N MET A 64 5.32 -10.21 1.22
CA MET A 64 5.21 -10.62 2.61
C MET A 64 5.10 -12.14 2.76
N ASP A 65 4.29 -12.80 1.94
CA ASP A 65 4.17 -14.26 1.91
C ASP A 65 5.52 -14.92 1.56
N SER A 66 6.27 -14.35 0.62
CA SER A 66 7.59 -14.87 0.25
C SER A 66 8.62 -14.74 1.38
N GLN A 67 8.56 -13.66 2.16
CA GLN A 67 9.43 -13.43 3.31
C GLN A 67 9.02 -14.25 4.53
N MET A 68 7.72 -14.56 4.69
CA MET A 68 7.20 -15.38 5.80
C MET A 68 7.32 -16.89 5.57
N ASN A 69 7.75 -17.35 4.39
CA ASN A 69 7.90 -18.77 4.07
C ASN A 69 9.26 -19.38 4.48
N VAL A 70 9.97 -18.75 5.42
CA VAL A 70 11.13 -19.34 6.10
C VAL A 70 10.70 -19.75 7.51
N ILE A 71 9.94 -20.83 7.61
CA ILE A 71 9.74 -21.59 8.86
C ILE A 71 9.92 -23.07 8.54
#